data_AF-A0A8R1IKK0-F1
#
_entry.id   AF-A0A8R1IKK0-F1
#
_cell.length_a   1.000
_cell.length_b   1.000
_cell.length_c   1.000
_cell.angle_alpha   90.00
_cell.angle_beta   90.00
_cell.angle_gamma   90.00
#
_symmetry.space_group_name_H-M   'P 1'
#
loop_
_entity.id
_entity.type
_entity.pdbx_description
1 polymer ?
#
loop_
_entity_poly.entity_id
_entity_poly.type
_entity_poly.pdbx_seq_one_letter_code
_entity_poly.pdbx_strand_id
1 'polypeptide(L)'
;AVSRFEGLEARASKVFTLIKMNKRKLAMAEVKKMNQIDEDATLSQLSNALVTAFAATGKVKDALYIYSEMADKYGRTADLEMHQAVVSVLTQDYATAEELLEAALERDNKDADVLINSLVAAQYNDKDDEVRFEFIFK
;
A
#
# COMPACT_ATOMS: atom_id res chain seq x y z
N ALA A 1 10.19 -4.06 30.79
CA ALA A 1 10.29 -3.01 29.76
C ALA A 1 10.48 -3.71 28.42
N VAL A 2 9.57 -3.53 27.47
CA VAL A 2 9.79 -4.01 26.10
C VAL A 2 11.03 -3.29 25.59
N SER A 3 12.05 -4.03 25.15
CA SER A 3 13.23 -3.45 24.52
C SER A 3 12.76 -2.53 23.37
N ARG A 4 13.35 -1.35 23.20
CA ARG A 4 12.98 -0.39 22.13
C ARG A 4 12.97 -1.05 20.73
N PHE A 5 13.72 -2.15 20.57
CA PHE A 5 13.81 -2.95 19.35
C PHE A 5 12.70 -3.99 19.16
N GLU A 6 11.80 -4.16 20.14
CA GLU A 6 10.72 -5.16 20.12
C GLU A 6 9.32 -4.55 20.08
N GLY A 7 9.21 -3.22 20.11
CA GLY A 7 7.95 -2.49 19.99
C GLY A 7 7.32 -2.63 18.61
N LEU A 8 6.02 -2.31 18.51
CA LEU A 8 5.26 -2.42 17.25
C LEU A 8 5.87 -1.61 16.11
N GLU A 9 6.41 -0.42 16.39
CA GLU A 9 7.08 0.43 15.39
C GLU A 9 8.31 -0.26 14.77
N ALA A 10 9.21 -0.79 15.61
CA ALA A 10 10.39 -1.52 15.15
C ALA A 10 10.02 -2.75 14.31
N ARG A 11 8.93 -3.45 14.68
CA ARG A 11 8.43 -4.60 13.92
C ARG A 11 7.78 -4.16 12.61
N ALA A 12 7.00 -3.09 12.59
CA ALA A 12 6.40 -2.54 11.37
C ALA A 12 7.47 -2.13 10.36
N SER A 13 8.50 -1.39 10.80
CA SER A 13 9.65 -1.02 9.93
C SER A 13 10.37 -2.26 9.38
N LYS A 14 10.49 -3.31 10.20
CA LYS A 14 11.06 -4.59 9.78
C LYS A 14 10.19 -5.28 8.73
N VAL A 15 8.86 -5.31 8.91
CA VAL A 15 7.92 -5.87 7.93
C VAL A 15 8.05 -5.14 6.60
N PHE A 16 8.02 -3.80 6.61
CA PHE A 16 8.17 -2.97 5.42
C PHE A 16 9.47 -3.30 4.66
N THR A 17 10.60 -3.35 5.38
CA THR A 17 11.91 -3.70 4.81
C THR A 17 11.91 -5.10 4.20
N LEU A 18 11.36 -6.09 4.91
CA LEU A 18 11.29 -7.48 4.44
C LEU A 18 10.45 -7.61 3.17
N ILE A 19 9.35 -6.86 3.04
CA ILE A 19 8.54 -6.81 1.82
C ILE A 19 9.35 -6.24 0.65
N LYS A 20 10.01 -5.10 0.83
CA LYS A 20 10.87 -4.49 -0.21
C LYS A 20 12.03 -5.41 -0.62
N MET A 21 12.53 -6.26 0.28
CA MET A 21 13.54 -7.28 -0.01
C MET A 21 12.98 -8.59 -0.62
N ASN A 22 11.68 -8.64 -0.96
CA ASN A 22 10.99 -9.85 -1.43
C ASN A 22 11.03 -11.04 -0.44
N LYS A 23 11.31 -10.80 0.85
CA LYS A 23 11.36 -11.82 1.91
C LYS A 23 9.98 -12.05 2.54
N ARG A 24 8.99 -12.33 1.70
CA ARG A 24 7.56 -12.45 2.05
C ARG A 24 7.27 -13.37 3.24
N LYS A 25 7.91 -14.55 3.29
CA LYS A 25 7.74 -15.50 4.40
C LYS A 25 8.16 -14.92 5.75
N LEU A 26 9.25 -14.16 5.78
CA LEU A 26 9.74 -13.51 7.00
C LEU A 26 8.84 -12.35 7.41
N ALA A 27 8.33 -11.58 6.44
CA ALA A 27 7.39 -10.49 6.71
C ALA A 27 6.11 -11.03 7.37
N MET A 28 5.52 -12.10 6.82
CA MET A 28 4.33 -12.75 7.41
C MET A 28 4.60 -13.28 8.83
N ALA A 29 5.79 -13.86 9.06
CA ALA A 29 6.16 -14.33 10.39
C ALA A 29 6.32 -13.20 11.41
N GLU A 30 6.77 -12.02 10.97
CA GLU A 30 6.92 -10.86 11.83
C GLU A 30 5.56 -10.21 12.15
N VAL A 31 4.65 -10.11 11.17
CA VAL A 31 3.29 -9.61 11.41
C VAL A 31 2.52 -10.48 12.40
N LYS A 32 2.69 -11.81 12.37
CA LYS A 32 2.11 -12.68 13.40
C LYS A 32 2.54 -12.31 14.82
N LYS A 33 3.79 -11.85 15.00
CA LYS A 33 4.28 -11.38 16.31
C LYS A 33 3.70 -10.02 16.68
N MET A 34 3.43 -9.16 15.69
CA MET A 34 2.75 -7.89 15.92
C MET A 34 1.32 -8.13 16.41
N ASN A 35 0.58 -9.03 15.75
CA ASN A 35 -0.80 -9.37 16.13
C ASN A 35 -0.88 -10.02 17.52
N GLN A 36 0.17 -10.72 17.98
CA GLN A 36 0.25 -11.24 19.35
C GLN A 36 0.42 -10.16 20.42
N ILE A 37 0.98 -9.00 20.05
CA ILE A 37 1.14 -7.86 20.96
C ILE A 37 -0.16 -7.08 21.01
N ASP A 38 -0.67 -6.69 19.84
CA ASP A 38 -1.92 -5.97 19.66
C ASP A 38 -2.33 -6.08 18.19
N GLU A 39 -3.39 -6.82 17.89
CA GLU A 39 -3.89 -6.97 16.52
C GLU A 39 -4.68 -5.76 16.03
N ASP A 40 -5.28 -4.98 16.94
CA ASP A 40 -6.10 -3.80 16.61
C ASP A 40 -5.26 -2.53 16.47
N ALA A 41 -4.00 -2.55 16.89
CA ALA A 41 -3.07 -1.45 16.69
C ALA A 41 -2.96 -1.07 15.20
N THR A 42 -2.99 0.22 14.90
CA THR A 42 -2.87 0.78 13.55
C THR A 42 -1.66 0.23 12.79
N LEU A 43 -0.51 0.10 13.47
CA LEU A 43 0.72 -0.45 12.89
C LEU A 43 0.60 -1.93 12.52
N SER A 44 -0.13 -2.72 13.32
CA SER A 44 -0.42 -4.12 13.03
C SER A 44 -1.36 -4.23 11.84
N GLN A 45 -2.43 -3.45 11.82
CA GLN A 45 -3.39 -3.41 10.70
C GLN A 45 -2.72 -3.03 9.38
N LEU A 46 -1.97 -1.93 9.35
CA LEU A 46 -1.22 -1.52 8.15
C LEU A 46 -0.19 -2.57 7.71
N SER A 47 0.51 -3.19 8.65
CA SER A 47 1.44 -4.27 8.34
C SER A 47 0.71 -5.49 7.76
N ASN A 48 -0.46 -5.86 8.30
CA ASN A 48 -1.32 -6.91 7.75
C ASN A 48 -1.77 -6.59 6.32
N ALA A 49 -2.14 -5.34 6.03
CA ALA A 49 -2.52 -4.92 4.68
C ALA A 49 -1.35 -5.07 3.69
N LEU A 50 -0.13 -4.66 4.07
CA LEU A 50 1.07 -4.80 3.25
C LEU A 50 1.40 -6.26 2.92
N VAL A 51 1.44 -7.17 3.91
CA VAL A 51 1.66 -8.59 3.61
C VAL A 51 0.51 -9.19 2.82
N THR A 52 -0.73 -8.77 3.05
CA THR A 52 -1.88 -9.29 2.30
C THR A 52 -1.82 -8.90 0.83
N ALA A 53 -1.46 -7.64 0.54
CA ALA A 53 -1.28 -7.15 -0.82
C ALA A 53 -0.07 -7.81 -1.51
N PHE A 54 1.10 -7.82 -0.87
CA PHE A 54 2.36 -8.15 -1.53
C PHE A 54 2.86 -9.58 -1.30
N ALA A 55 2.34 -10.33 -0.31
CA ALA A 55 2.79 -11.70 -0.04
C ALA A 55 2.03 -12.77 -0.84
N ALA A 56 1.15 -12.39 -1.76
CA ALA A 56 0.35 -13.30 -2.60
C ALA A 56 -0.48 -14.28 -1.76
N THR A 57 -1.11 -13.81 -0.69
CA THR A 57 -1.95 -14.61 0.21
C THR A 57 -3.26 -15.09 -0.44
N GLY A 58 -3.52 -14.69 -1.70
CA GLY A 58 -4.78 -14.96 -2.42
C GLY A 58 -5.94 -14.06 -1.98
N LYS A 59 -5.72 -13.16 -1.03
CA LYS A 59 -6.75 -12.30 -0.42
C LYS A 59 -6.45 -10.81 -0.60
N VAL A 60 -5.95 -10.44 -1.77
CA VAL A 60 -5.48 -9.06 -2.04
C VAL A 60 -6.59 -8.01 -1.76
N LYS A 61 -7.86 -8.36 -1.99
CA LYS A 61 -9.02 -7.50 -1.67
C LYS A 61 -9.20 -7.20 -0.18
N ASP A 62 -8.77 -8.09 0.72
CA ASP A 62 -8.86 -7.84 2.17
C ASP A 62 -7.94 -6.68 2.58
N ALA A 63 -6.82 -6.47 1.87
CA ALA A 63 -5.95 -5.33 2.10
C ALA A 63 -6.66 -4.00 1.80
N LEU A 64 -7.52 -3.97 0.78
CA LEU A 64 -8.29 -2.77 0.43
C LEU A 64 -9.22 -2.36 1.58
N TYR A 65 -9.90 -3.35 2.20
CA TYR A 65 -10.78 -3.08 3.33
C TYR A 65 -10.03 -2.45 4.51
N ILE A 66 -8.85 -2.98 4.84
CA ILE A 66 -8.02 -2.42 5.91
C ILE A 66 -7.60 -0.98 5.60
N TYR A 67 -7.13 -0.71 4.38
CA TYR A 67 -6.75 0.67 4.01
C TYR A 67 -7.93 1.63 4.03
N SER A 68 -9.11 1.21 3.56
CA SER A 68 -10.33 2.02 3.63
C SER A 68 -10.74 2.30 5.08
N GLU A 69 -10.68 1.31 5.96
CA GLU A 69 -10.97 1.51 7.38
C GLU A 69 -9.99 2.49 8.05
N MET A 70 -8.69 2.42 7.72
CA MET A 70 -7.71 3.38 8.22
C MET A 70 -7.98 4.79 7.67
N ALA A 71 -8.38 4.90 6.40
CA ALA A 71 -8.74 6.17 5.78
C ALA A 71 -10.01 6.79 6.40
N ASP A 72 -11.01 5.98 6.74
CA ASP A 72 -12.23 6.42 7.42
C ASP A 72 -11.94 6.88 8.86
N LYS A 73 -11.03 6.19 9.57
CA LYS A 73 -10.66 6.50 10.96
C LYS A 73 -9.77 7.73 11.10
N TYR A 74 -8.79 7.91 10.21
CA TYR A 74 -7.71 8.89 10.36
C TYR A 74 -7.68 9.95 9.26
N GLY A 75 -8.58 9.85 8.27
CA GLY A 75 -8.63 10.71 7.10
C GLY A 75 -7.88 10.12 5.90
N ARG A 76 -8.28 10.56 4.70
CA ARG A 76 -7.66 10.14 3.44
C ARG A 76 -6.33 10.90 3.24
N THR A 77 -5.23 10.16 3.21
CA THR A 77 -3.89 10.66 2.90
C THR A 77 -3.45 10.18 1.52
N ALA A 78 -2.52 10.90 0.88
CA ALA A 78 -1.96 10.50 -0.42
C ALA A 78 -1.37 9.08 -0.36
N ASP A 79 -0.67 8.74 0.73
CA ASP A 79 -0.14 7.40 0.97
C ASP A 79 -1.23 6.33 1.04
N LEU A 80 -2.33 6.57 1.77
CA LEU A 80 -3.41 5.60 1.87
C LEU A 80 -4.10 5.39 0.52
N GLU A 81 -4.37 6.47 -0.22
CA GLU A 81 -4.97 6.41 -1.55
C GLU A 81 -4.05 5.69 -2.55
N MET A 82 -2.76 5.94 -2.48
CA MET A 82 -1.74 5.25 -3.28
C MET A 82 -1.70 3.74 -2.98
N HIS A 83 -1.70 3.34 -1.71
CA HIS A 83 -1.73 1.92 -1.36
C HIS A 83 -3.05 1.25 -1.77
N GLN A 84 -4.19 1.94 -1.68
CA GLN A 84 -5.47 1.46 -2.21
C GLN A 84 -5.40 1.26 -3.73
N ALA A 85 -4.83 2.23 -4.47
CA ALA A 85 -4.66 2.13 -5.91
C ALA A 85 -3.77 0.93 -6.31
N VAL A 86 -2.66 0.71 -5.61
CA VAL A 86 -1.79 -0.45 -5.85
C VAL A 86 -2.56 -1.77 -5.65
N VAL A 87 -3.41 -1.85 -4.63
CA VAL A 87 -4.27 -3.03 -4.43
C VAL A 87 -5.27 -3.18 -5.58
N SER A 88 -5.88 -2.09 -6.06
CA SER A 88 -6.79 -2.09 -7.21
C SER A 88 -6.10 -2.59 -8.49
N VAL A 89 -4.88 -2.10 -8.78
CA VAL A 89 -4.03 -2.59 -9.88
C VAL A 89 -3.76 -4.08 -9.77
N LEU A 90 -3.42 -4.58 -8.57
CA LEU A 90 -3.19 -6.02 -8.33
C LEU A 90 -4.46 -6.87 -8.53
N THR A 91 -5.65 -6.27 -8.38
CA THR A 91 -6.94 -6.92 -8.64
C THR A 91 -7.49 -6.68 -10.04
N GLN A 92 -6.70 -6.06 -10.93
CA GLN A 92 -7.07 -5.71 -12.31
C GLN A 92 -8.21 -4.69 -12.43
N ASP A 93 -8.44 -3.90 -11.38
CA ASP A 93 -9.39 -2.79 -11.38
C ASP A 93 -8.65 -1.48 -11.65
N TYR A 94 -8.26 -1.30 -12.90
CA TYR A 94 -7.43 -0.16 -13.30
C TYR A 94 -8.18 1.16 -13.29
N ALA A 95 -9.51 1.15 -13.52
CA ALA A 95 -10.34 2.35 -13.49
C ALA A 95 -10.37 2.97 -12.09
N THR A 96 -10.65 2.17 -11.05
CA THR A 96 -10.60 2.67 -9.67
C THR A 96 -9.19 3.03 -9.24
N ALA A 97 -8.16 2.33 -9.74
CA ALA A 97 -6.78 2.71 -9.46
C ALA A 97 -6.44 4.13 -9.94
N GLU A 98 -6.87 4.50 -11.16
CA GLU A 98 -6.62 5.83 -11.72
C GLU A 98 -7.31 6.94 -10.91
N GLU A 99 -8.59 6.75 -10.55
CA GLU A 99 -9.33 7.72 -9.73
C GLU A 99 -8.63 7.97 -8.37
N LEU A 100 -8.14 6.91 -7.74
CA LEU A 100 -7.42 7.01 -6.46
C LEU A 100 -6.07 7.71 -6.61
N LEU A 101 -5.35 7.45 -7.70
CA LEU A 101 -4.04 8.07 -7.96
C LEU A 101 -4.17 9.53 -8.36
N GLU A 102 -5.23 9.90 -9.09
CA GLU A 102 -5.53 11.31 -9.40
C GLU A 102 -5.83 12.09 -8.11
N ALA A 103 -6.67 11.53 -7.22
CA ALA A 103 -6.93 12.13 -5.91
C ALA A 103 -5.67 12.24 -5.01
N ALA A 104 -4.71 11.30 -5.16
CA ALA A 104 -3.43 11.37 -4.48
C ALA A 104 -2.53 12.48 -5.07
N LEU A 105 -2.49 12.63 -6.40
CA LEU A 105 -1.72 13.68 -7.08
C LEU A 105 -2.27 15.10 -6.82
N GLU A 106 -3.57 15.25 -6.62
CA GLU A 106 -4.17 16.52 -6.18
C GLU A 106 -3.63 16.97 -4.81
N ARG A 107 -3.24 16.01 -3.95
CA ARG A 107 -2.69 16.27 -2.62
C ARG A 107 -1.19 16.49 -2.64
N ASP A 108 -0.45 15.62 -3.33
CA ASP A 108 0.99 15.73 -3.52
C ASP A 108 1.37 15.38 -4.96
N ASN A 109 1.58 16.42 -5.78
CA ASN A 109 1.90 16.26 -7.19
C ASN A 109 3.35 15.87 -7.48
N LYS A 110 4.19 15.68 -6.44
CA LYS A 110 5.61 15.30 -6.60
C LYS A 110 5.93 13.93 -6.01
N ASP A 111 4.92 13.20 -5.53
CA ASP A 111 5.12 11.86 -5.01
C ASP A 111 5.50 10.90 -6.16
N ALA A 112 6.76 10.45 -6.14
CA ALA A 112 7.30 9.57 -7.15
C ALA A 112 6.60 8.20 -7.18
N ASP A 113 6.17 7.67 -6.02
CA ASP A 113 5.48 6.39 -5.97
C ASP A 113 4.09 6.51 -6.61
N VAL A 114 3.40 7.63 -6.39
CA VAL A 114 2.09 7.91 -7.03
C VAL A 114 2.25 8.04 -8.55
N LEU A 115 3.23 8.82 -9.03
CA LEU A 115 3.48 9.00 -10.47
C LEU A 115 3.80 7.68 -11.19
N ILE A 116 4.66 6.85 -10.59
CA ILE A 116 5.01 5.53 -11.14
C ILE A 116 3.78 4.65 -11.22
N ASN A 117 2.96 4.62 -10.16
CA ASN A 117 1.74 3.81 -10.13
C ASN A 117 0.70 4.33 -11.14
N SER A 118 0.62 5.64 -11.38
CA SER A 118 -0.26 6.24 -12.40
C SER A 118 0.13 5.82 -13.81
N LEU A 119 1.42 5.81 -14.12
CA LEU A 119 1.93 5.32 -15.40
C LEU A 119 1.56 3.85 -15.62
N VAL A 120 1.72 3.01 -14.58
CA VAL A 120 1.36 1.59 -14.64
C VAL A 120 -0.14 1.42 -14.88
N ALA A 121 -1.00 2.14 -14.15
CA ALA A 121 -2.44 2.06 -14.31
C ALA A 121 -2.88 2.50 -15.72
N ALA A 122 -2.35 3.60 -16.24
CA ALA A 122 -2.64 4.10 -17.59
C ALA A 122 -2.18 3.13 -18.69
N GLN A 123 -1.05 2.42 -18.49
CA GLN A 123 -0.57 1.41 -19.43
C GLN A 123 -1.54 0.23 -19.55
N TYR A 124 -2.07 -0.25 -18.43
CA TYR A 124 -2.97 -1.40 -18.40
C TYR A 124 -4.44 -1.07 -18.70
N ASN A 125 -4.80 0.22 -18.68
CA ASN A 125 -6.13 0.71 -19.04
C ASN A 125 -6.25 1.14 -20.53
N ASP A 126 -5.28 0.76 -21.38
CA ASP A 126 -5.23 1.11 -22.82
C ASP A 126 -5.40 2.61 -23.14
N LYS A 127 -4.97 3.50 -22.24
CA LYS A 127 -4.99 4.95 -22.50
C LYS A 127 -4.00 5.38 -23.58
N ASP A 128 -4.34 6.48 -24.25
CA ASP A 128 -3.56 7.08 -25.34
C ASP A 128 -2.12 7.41 -24.89
N ASP A 129 -1.17 7.31 -25.82
CA ASP A 129 0.26 7.45 -25.53
C ASP A 129 0.58 8.87 -25.02
N GLU A 130 -0.20 9.88 -25.40
CA GLU A 130 -0.04 11.27 -24.93
C GLU A 130 -0.21 11.39 -23.41
N VAL A 131 -1.17 10.65 -22.83
CA VAL A 131 -1.40 10.62 -21.37
C VAL A 131 -0.26 9.88 -20.66
N ARG A 132 0.33 8.85 -21.30
CA ARG A 132 1.49 8.13 -20.77
C ARG A 132 2.72 9.02 -20.72
N PHE A 133 2.94 9.83 -21.75
CA PHE A 133 4.07 10.76 -21.82
C PHE A 133 3.97 11.88 -20.78
N GLU A 134 2.76 12.37 -20.45
CA GLU A 134 2.60 13.39 -19.39
C GLU A 134 3.20 12.95 -18.05
N PHE A 135 2.98 11.69 -17.62
CA PHE A 135 3.53 11.17 -16.37
C PHE A 135 5.05 11.00 -16.38
N ILE A 136 5.67 10.84 -17.57
CA ILE A 136 7.12 10.72 -17.72
C ILE A 136 7.81 12.09 -17.63
N PHE A 137 7.11 13.15 -18.04
CA PHE A 137 7.68 14.50 -18.14
C PHE A 137 7.29 15.45 -16.99
N LYS A 138 6.50 14.98 -16.01
CA LYS A 138 6.23 15.68 -14.74
C LYS A 138 7.39 15.52 -13.75
#